data_AF-A0A7Y2GAQ7-F1
#
_entry.id   AF-A0A7Y2GAQ7-F1
#
_cell.length_a   1.000
_cell.length_b   1.000
_cell.length_c   1.000
_cell.angle_alpha   90.00
_cell.angle_beta   90.00
_cell.angle_gamma   90.00
#
_symmetry.space_group_name_H-M   'P 1'
#
loop_
_entity.id
_entity.type
_entity.pdbx_description
1 polymer ?
#
loop_
_entity_poly.entity_id
_entity_poly.type
_entity_poly.pdbx_seq_one_letter_code
_entity_poly.pdbx_strand_id
1 'polypeptide(L)'
;MNPKLFGRYLLIGLLFAAFEPADGQTVTVGSGSYSTSLPSGAVGPQNSSGQSIGPKVSSAFSLPVQSNDFWSSLIYPFFGDPHSNVLYAHPLNVKAVSTGLQVGYTSDHIFAANDYLYPFSHQLTVGVNGLSASRTSAHHYGDWTATALWEDAAVSMEATFGHGLPYVFFRISGGNAIITPASTPTVWHDQGGVLGITVAGKHYGIFAPSGSTWSGTGTFQSSLSGKDYLSVAILPDTSPATLDLFQQHAYAFVTNTTVDWQYDEATADLITTYTYETTWMDDAANSTDETLTALY
;
A
#
# COMPACT_ATOMS: atom_id res chain seq x y z
N MET A 1 83.73 -51.08 -9.69
CA MET A 1 82.64 -52.07 -9.49
C MET A 1 81.32 -51.32 -9.50
N ASN A 2 80.51 -51.53 -10.53
CA ASN A 2 79.08 -51.17 -10.54
C ASN A 2 78.35 -52.12 -9.53
N PRO A 3 77.13 -51.85 -8.97
CA PRO A 3 76.07 -51.16 -9.70
C PRO A 3 74.93 -50.42 -8.93
N LYS A 4 74.11 -49.71 -9.73
CA LYS A 4 72.65 -49.41 -9.65
C LYS A 4 72.15 -48.17 -8.89
N LEU A 5 71.83 -47.15 -9.69
CA LEU A 5 70.66 -46.27 -9.56
C LEU A 5 69.35 -47.07 -9.52
N PHE A 6 68.41 -46.69 -8.63
CA PHE A 6 66.93 -46.73 -8.77
C PHE A 6 66.40 -45.95 -7.55
N GLY A 7 65.81 -44.75 -7.68
CA GLY A 7 64.42 -44.51 -8.04
C GLY A 7 63.83 -43.53 -7.01
N ARG A 8 63.65 -42.25 -7.39
CA ARG A 8 62.99 -41.24 -6.54
C ARG A 8 61.48 -41.42 -6.66
N TYR A 9 60.82 -41.87 -5.59
CA TYR A 9 59.37 -41.79 -5.47
C TYR A 9 58.98 -40.40 -4.97
N LEU A 10 58.27 -39.65 -5.81
CA LEU A 10 57.60 -38.40 -5.44
C LEU A 10 56.26 -38.78 -4.79
N LEU A 11 56.14 -38.61 -3.47
CA LEU A 11 54.85 -38.71 -2.78
C LEU A 11 54.05 -37.44 -3.10
N ILE A 12 53.04 -37.56 -3.96
CA ILE A 12 51.99 -36.55 -4.11
C ILE A 12 51.01 -36.78 -2.97
N GLY A 13 51.08 -35.96 -1.92
CA GLY A 13 50.06 -35.92 -0.89
C GLY A 13 48.80 -35.29 -1.46
N LEU A 14 47.74 -36.08 -1.67
CA LEU A 14 46.40 -35.56 -1.87
C LEU A 14 45.97 -34.85 -0.58
N LEU A 15 45.93 -33.52 -0.58
CA LEU A 15 45.12 -32.77 0.38
C LEU A 15 43.65 -33.03 0.05
N PHE A 16 43.00 -33.92 0.80
CA PHE A 16 41.55 -33.90 0.91
C PHE A 16 41.17 -32.69 1.77
N ALA A 17 40.78 -31.60 1.12
CA ALA A 17 39.98 -30.59 1.78
C ALA A 17 38.64 -31.23 2.12
N ALA A 18 38.42 -31.54 3.40
CA ALA A 18 37.09 -31.88 3.89
C ALA A 18 36.22 -30.64 3.68
N PHE A 19 35.37 -30.67 2.66
CA PHE A 19 34.24 -29.76 2.59
C PHE A 19 33.29 -30.20 3.70
N GLU A 20 33.28 -29.47 4.82
CA GLU A 20 32.17 -29.58 5.75
C GLU A 20 30.90 -29.22 4.98
N PRO A 21 29.86 -30.07 4.98
CA PRO A 21 28.57 -29.67 4.45
C PRO A 21 28.14 -28.44 5.24
N ALA A 22 27.77 -27.37 4.53
CA ALA A 22 27.09 -26.25 5.14
C ALA A 22 25.72 -26.75 5.61
N ASP A 23 25.65 -27.31 6.83
CA ASP A 23 24.40 -27.65 7.45
C ASP A 23 23.63 -26.34 7.63
N GLY A 24 22.57 -26.20 6.83
CA GLY A 24 21.62 -25.13 6.94
C GLY A 24 21.19 -24.98 8.39
N GLN A 25 21.22 -23.75 8.92
CA GLN A 25 20.84 -23.52 10.30
C GLN A 25 19.42 -24.07 10.53
N THR A 26 19.32 -25.06 11.40
CA THR A 26 18.04 -25.66 11.78
C THR A 26 17.58 -25.06 13.10
N VAL A 27 16.28 -24.84 13.21
CA VAL A 27 15.63 -24.40 14.44
C VAL A 27 14.80 -25.56 14.96
N THR A 28 15.11 -26.03 16.17
CA THR A 28 14.41 -27.14 16.81
C THR A 28 13.11 -26.66 17.45
N VAL A 29 12.02 -27.42 17.25
CA VAL A 29 10.71 -27.18 17.85
C VAL A 29 10.16 -28.50 18.36
N GLY A 30 10.17 -28.70 19.69
CA GLY A 30 9.83 -29.97 20.30
C GLY A 30 10.74 -31.10 19.79
N SER A 31 10.15 -32.17 19.27
CA SER A 31 10.90 -33.28 18.63
C SER A 31 11.17 -33.07 17.14
N GLY A 32 10.74 -31.95 16.55
CA GLY A 32 10.95 -31.62 15.13
C GLY A 32 11.89 -30.43 14.94
N SER A 33 12.07 -30.03 13.68
CA SER A 33 12.83 -28.82 13.31
C SER A 33 12.38 -28.24 11.98
N TYR A 34 12.77 -27.00 11.70
CA TYR A 34 12.70 -26.39 10.37
C TYR A 34 14.05 -25.80 9.95
N SER A 35 14.28 -25.68 8.65
CA SER A 35 15.49 -25.08 8.07
C SER A 35 15.30 -23.59 7.84
N THR A 36 16.32 -22.78 8.11
CA THR A 36 16.36 -21.35 7.72
C THR A 36 17.09 -21.12 6.41
N SER A 37 17.70 -22.16 5.83
CA SER A 37 18.26 -22.12 4.48
C SER A 37 17.35 -22.83 3.48
N LEU A 38 17.23 -22.25 2.28
CA LEU A 38 16.54 -22.89 1.17
C LEU A 38 17.26 -24.21 0.81
N PRO A 39 16.57 -25.37 0.86
CA PRO A 39 17.18 -26.64 0.49
C PRO A 39 17.68 -26.65 -0.96
N SER A 40 18.75 -27.39 -1.22
CA SER A 40 19.30 -27.54 -2.57
C SER A 40 18.22 -28.03 -3.55
N GLY A 41 18.06 -27.32 -4.67
CA GLY A 41 17.04 -27.62 -5.69
C GLY A 41 15.63 -27.09 -5.40
N ALA A 42 15.38 -26.53 -4.22
CA ALA A 42 14.12 -25.87 -3.93
C ALA A 42 14.05 -24.48 -4.60
N VAL A 43 12.83 -24.04 -4.90
CA VAL A 43 12.55 -22.77 -5.56
C VAL A 43 11.85 -21.84 -4.58
N GLY A 44 12.39 -20.63 -4.40
CA GLY A 44 11.77 -19.58 -3.59
C GLY A 44 10.64 -18.85 -4.34
N PRO A 45 10.12 -17.76 -3.79
CA PRO A 45 9.09 -16.96 -4.45
C PRO A 45 9.52 -16.48 -5.84
N GLN A 46 8.64 -16.65 -6.84
CA GLN A 46 8.86 -16.24 -8.22
C GLN A 46 7.68 -15.41 -8.74
N ASN A 47 7.95 -14.57 -9.74
CA ASN A 47 6.92 -13.91 -10.53
C ASN A 47 6.33 -14.86 -11.60
N SER A 48 5.37 -14.38 -12.37
CA SER A 48 4.69 -15.15 -13.43
C SER A 48 5.60 -15.60 -14.58
N SER A 49 6.82 -15.06 -14.69
CA SER A 49 7.83 -15.48 -15.67
C SER A 49 8.90 -16.42 -15.09
N GLY A 50 8.76 -16.85 -13.83
CA GLY A 50 9.71 -17.74 -13.17
C GLY A 50 10.98 -17.06 -12.65
N GLN A 51 11.02 -15.72 -12.63
CA GLN A 51 12.14 -14.98 -12.04
C GLN A 51 11.95 -14.92 -10.52
N SER A 52 13.01 -15.18 -9.77
CA SER A 52 13.00 -15.02 -8.31
C SER A 52 12.68 -13.57 -7.93
N ILE A 53 11.75 -13.39 -6.99
CA ILE A 53 11.34 -12.08 -6.48
C ILE A 53 11.42 -12.04 -4.97
N GLY A 54 11.63 -10.84 -4.44
CA GLY A 54 11.49 -10.52 -3.02
C GLY A 54 10.37 -9.51 -2.81
N PRO A 55 9.94 -9.32 -1.54
CA PRO A 55 8.98 -8.29 -1.20
C PRO A 55 9.56 -6.89 -1.44
N LYS A 56 8.76 -5.98 -2.01
CA LYS A 56 9.05 -4.56 -2.16
C LYS A 56 8.63 -3.84 -0.88
N VAL A 57 9.51 -3.82 0.11
CA VAL A 57 9.30 -3.10 1.38
C VAL A 57 10.19 -1.87 1.45
N SER A 58 9.69 -0.82 2.12
CA SER A 58 10.49 0.38 2.39
C SER A 58 11.64 0.10 3.37
N SER A 59 12.62 1.00 3.45
CA SER A 59 13.75 0.89 4.39
C SER A 59 13.33 0.94 5.86
N ALA A 60 12.21 1.61 6.16
CA ALA A 60 11.65 1.72 7.50
C ALA A 60 10.63 0.62 7.85
N PHE A 61 10.36 -0.32 6.92
CA PHE A 61 9.42 -1.42 7.15
C PHE A 61 9.96 -2.38 8.22
N SER A 62 9.17 -2.59 9.28
CA SER A 62 9.58 -3.36 10.47
C SER A 62 8.61 -4.49 10.84
N LEU A 63 7.56 -4.70 10.04
CA LEU A 63 6.55 -5.73 10.26
C LEU A 63 6.97 -7.07 9.61
N PRO A 64 6.34 -8.19 9.99
CA PRO A 64 6.41 -9.42 9.21
C PRO A 64 5.99 -9.16 7.75
N VAL A 65 6.67 -9.79 6.80
CA VAL A 65 6.28 -9.67 5.39
C VAL A 65 4.95 -10.40 5.18
N GLN A 66 3.90 -9.65 4.86
CA GLN A 66 2.56 -10.19 4.66
C GLN A 66 2.36 -10.71 3.22
N SER A 67 1.51 -11.72 3.08
CA SER A 67 1.08 -12.30 1.80
C SER A 67 -0.41 -12.60 1.81
N ASN A 68 -0.98 -12.98 0.65
CA ASN A 68 -2.38 -13.44 0.52
C ASN A 68 -3.43 -12.41 0.98
N ASP A 69 -3.15 -11.13 0.76
CA ASP A 69 -4.01 -10.01 1.10
C ASP A 69 -4.46 -9.21 -0.14
N PHE A 70 -5.49 -8.37 -0.04
CA PHE A 70 -6.05 -7.56 -1.13
C PHE A 70 -5.01 -6.62 -1.75
N TRP A 71 -3.99 -6.24 -0.97
CA TRP A 71 -2.89 -5.37 -1.36
C TRP A 71 -1.63 -6.13 -1.78
N SER A 72 -1.67 -7.47 -1.93
CA SER A 72 -0.47 -8.29 -2.22
C SER A 72 0.34 -7.85 -3.45
N SER A 73 -0.31 -7.27 -4.47
CA SER A 73 0.42 -6.80 -5.66
C SER A 73 1.26 -5.53 -5.41
N LEU A 74 1.01 -4.82 -4.30
CA LEU A 74 1.85 -3.70 -3.84
C LEU A 74 3.21 -4.22 -3.35
N ILE A 75 3.23 -5.29 -2.56
CA ILE A 75 4.45 -5.86 -1.98
C ILE A 75 5.12 -6.89 -2.90
N TYR A 76 4.37 -7.64 -3.70
CA TYR A 76 4.91 -8.63 -4.64
C TYR A 76 4.59 -8.26 -6.10
N PRO A 77 5.61 -8.01 -6.95
CA PRO A 77 5.40 -7.71 -8.36
C PRO A 77 5.20 -9.00 -9.17
N PHE A 78 4.14 -9.78 -8.87
CA PHE A 78 3.92 -11.10 -9.48
C PHE A 78 3.80 -11.02 -11.02
N PHE A 79 3.19 -9.96 -11.56
CA PHE A 79 3.10 -9.73 -13.01
C PHE A 79 4.16 -8.73 -13.53
N GLY A 80 5.20 -8.44 -12.74
CA GLY A 80 6.30 -7.56 -13.13
C GLY A 80 6.05 -6.06 -13.02
N ASP A 81 4.88 -5.62 -12.53
CA ASP A 81 4.60 -4.20 -12.26
C ASP A 81 5.38 -3.72 -11.02
N PRO A 82 6.31 -2.74 -11.15
CA PRO A 82 7.08 -2.24 -10.00
C PRO A 82 6.24 -1.41 -9.02
N HIS A 83 5.00 -1.07 -9.35
CA HIS A 83 4.06 -0.34 -8.50
C HIS A 83 3.01 -1.27 -7.90
N SER A 84 1.83 -1.40 -8.51
CA SER A 84 0.84 -2.39 -8.12
C SER A 84 -0.09 -2.72 -9.28
N ASN A 85 -0.78 -3.86 -9.18
CA ASN A 85 -2.03 -4.03 -9.92
C ASN A 85 -3.16 -3.25 -9.23
N VAL A 86 -4.39 -3.33 -9.74
CA VAL A 86 -5.56 -2.76 -9.05
C VAL A 86 -5.73 -3.43 -7.68
N LEU A 87 -5.85 -2.62 -6.64
CA LEU A 87 -6.13 -3.01 -5.26
C LEU A 87 -7.58 -2.62 -4.95
N TYR A 88 -8.41 -3.60 -4.63
CA TYR A 88 -9.85 -3.41 -4.40
C TYR A 88 -10.12 -3.06 -2.92
N ALA A 89 -9.68 -1.88 -2.49
CA ALA A 89 -9.76 -1.38 -1.12
C ALA A 89 -11.15 -0.80 -0.78
N HIS A 90 -12.23 -1.58 -0.99
CA HIS A 90 -13.60 -1.06 -1.03
C HIS A 90 -13.93 -0.07 0.11
N PRO A 91 -14.72 0.99 -0.16
CA PRO A 91 -15.42 1.23 -1.42
C PRO A 91 -14.49 1.63 -2.57
N LEU A 92 -13.30 2.14 -2.29
CA LEU A 92 -12.37 2.60 -3.30
C LEU A 92 -11.63 1.43 -3.99
N ASN A 93 -11.30 1.64 -5.26
CA ASN A 93 -10.29 0.88 -5.96
C ASN A 93 -9.09 1.78 -6.18
N VAL A 94 -7.89 1.29 -5.90
CA VAL A 94 -6.67 2.08 -6.05
C VAL A 94 -5.61 1.35 -6.85
N LYS A 95 -4.75 2.09 -7.56
CA LYS A 95 -3.62 1.51 -8.30
C LYS A 95 -2.41 2.43 -8.21
N ALA A 96 -1.30 1.90 -7.73
CA ALA A 96 -0.04 2.62 -7.70
C ALA A 96 0.54 2.74 -9.11
N VAL A 97 1.05 3.93 -9.44
CA VAL A 97 1.78 4.24 -10.68
C VAL A 97 2.99 5.12 -10.35
N SER A 98 3.89 5.37 -11.31
CA SER A 98 5.12 6.14 -11.06
C SER A 98 4.90 7.55 -10.54
N THR A 99 3.80 8.19 -10.92
CA THR A 99 3.46 9.57 -10.56
C THR A 99 2.52 9.69 -9.36
N GLY A 100 2.12 8.57 -8.74
CA GLY A 100 1.31 8.58 -7.53
C GLY A 100 0.29 7.44 -7.45
N LEU A 101 -0.87 7.72 -6.85
CA LEU A 101 -1.95 6.74 -6.65
C LEU A 101 -3.16 7.11 -7.51
N GLN A 102 -3.53 6.22 -8.44
CA GLN A 102 -4.81 6.27 -9.12
C GLN A 102 -5.91 5.81 -8.16
N VAL A 103 -7.01 6.55 -8.12
CA VAL A 103 -8.18 6.29 -7.28
C VAL A 103 -9.40 6.17 -8.19
N GLY A 104 -10.27 5.23 -7.86
CA GLY A 104 -11.52 5.02 -8.57
C GLY A 104 -12.61 4.38 -7.72
N TYR A 105 -13.83 4.43 -8.22
CA TYR A 105 -15.01 3.81 -7.62
C TYR A 105 -15.97 3.34 -8.73
N THR A 106 -16.29 2.05 -8.71
CA THR A 106 -17.20 1.43 -9.69
C THR A 106 -18.39 0.83 -8.95
N SER A 107 -19.58 1.42 -9.14
CA SER A 107 -20.85 0.89 -8.60
C SER A 107 -21.63 0.08 -9.63
N ASP A 108 -21.28 0.22 -10.91
CA ASP A 108 -22.04 -0.34 -12.02
C ASP A 108 -21.35 -1.60 -12.54
N HIS A 109 -22.10 -2.70 -12.62
CA HIS A 109 -21.57 -3.94 -13.15
C HIS A 109 -21.62 -3.96 -14.68
N ILE A 110 -20.71 -4.71 -15.28
CA ILE A 110 -20.82 -5.25 -16.62
C ILE A 110 -21.20 -6.72 -16.48
N PHE A 111 -22.30 -7.14 -17.11
CA PHE A 111 -22.64 -8.54 -17.21
C PHE A 111 -22.03 -9.13 -18.48
N ALA A 112 -21.01 -9.97 -18.33
CA ALA A 112 -20.29 -10.58 -19.45
C ALA A 112 -19.90 -12.02 -19.12
N ALA A 113 -20.04 -12.93 -20.08
CA ALA A 113 -19.70 -14.35 -19.92
C ALA A 113 -20.35 -15.06 -18.70
N ASN A 114 -21.55 -14.63 -18.30
CA ASN A 114 -22.27 -15.04 -17.08
C ASN A 114 -21.67 -14.56 -15.75
N ASP A 115 -20.73 -13.61 -15.79
CA ASP A 115 -20.14 -12.98 -14.61
C ASP A 115 -20.62 -11.53 -14.44
N TYR A 116 -20.75 -11.12 -13.18
CA TYR A 116 -20.89 -9.72 -12.79
C TYR A 116 -19.51 -9.13 -12.56
N LEU A 117 -19.08 -8.23 -13.44
CA LEU A 117 -17.76 -7.62 -13.39
C LEU A 117 -17.88 -6.15 -12.97
N TYR A 118 -17.08 -5.76 -11.99
CA TYR A 118 -16.95 -4.36 -11.57
C TYR A 118 -15.53 -3.89 -11.96
N PRO A 119 -15.31 -3.52 -13.22
CA PRO A 119 -13.97 -3.18 -13.70
C PRO A 119 -13.46 -1.92 -13.00
N PHE A 120 -12.15 -1.86 -12.80
CA PHE A 120 -11.50 -0.64 -12.36
C PHE A 120 -11.77 0.50 -13.34
N SER A 121 -12.31 1.59 -12.83
CA SER A 121 -12.49 2.84 -13.56
C SER A 121 -11.64 3.89 -12.86
N HIS A 122 -10.63 4.44 -13.54
CA HIS A 122 -9.76 5.48 -12.99
C HIS A 122 -10.48 6.84 -13.04
N GLN A 123 -10.69 7.48 -11.88
CA GLN A 123 -11.29 8.80 -11.80
C GLN A 123 -10.26 9.91 -11.57
N LEU A 124 -9.29 9.71 -10.68
CA LEU A 124 -8.27 10.72 -10.40
C LEU A 124 -6.94 10.09 -10.00
N THR A 125 -5.85 10.81 -10.18
CA THR A 125 -4.53 10.47 -9.62
C THR A 125 -4.16 11.50 -8.57
N VAL A 126 -3.82 11.05 -7.37
CA VAL A 126 -3.18 11.86 -6.32
C VAL A 126 -1.68 11.67 -6.44
N GLY A 127 -0.93 12.76 -6.52
CA GLY A 127 0.52 12.74 -6.64
C GLY A 127 1.16 13.98 -6.05
N VAL A 128 2.48 14.10 -6.26
CA VAL A 128 3.27 15.26 -5.82
C VAL A 128 3.99 15.84 -7.03
N ASN A 129 4.06 17.16 -7.12
CA ASN A 129 4.75 17.82 -8.23
C ASN A 129 6.23 17.38 -8.28
N GLY A 130 6.64 16.79 -9.41
CA GLY A 130 7.98 16.24 -9.60
C GLY A 130 8.13 14.77 -9.20
N LEU A 131 7.09 14.11 -8.68
CA LEU A 131 7.15 12.69 -8.33
C LEU A 131 7.22 11.82 -9.60
N SER A 132 8.28 11.01 -9.69
CA SER A 132 8.42 9.97 -10.70
C SER A 132 9.18 8.76 -10.13
N ALA A 133 8.56 8.07 -9.17
CA ALA A 133 9.18 6.92 -8.52
C ALA A 133 9.37 5.75 -9.50
N SER A 134 10.50 5.05 -9.39
CA SER A 134 10.79 3.84 -10.19
C SER A 134 10.03 2.60 -9.71
N ARG A 135 9.50 2.64 -8.49
CA ARG A 135 8.70 1.59 -7.84
C ARG A 135 7.87 2.18 -6.70
N THR A 136 6.88 1.42 -6.26
CA THR A 136 6.15 1.68 -5.01
C THR A 136 6.41 0.52 -4.05
N SER A 137 6.64 0.83 -2.78
CA SER A 137 6.94 -0.15 -1.73
C SER A 137 5.83 -0.20 -0.68
N ALA A 138 5.63 -1.36 -0.06
CA ALA A 138 4.85 -1.45 1.17
C ALA A 138 5.63 -0.82 2.34
N HIS A 139 4.97 0.07 3.08
CA HIS A 139 5.56 0.84 4.16
C HIS A 139 5.06 0.41 5.55
N HIS A 140 3.76 0.16 5.66
CA HIS A 140 3.10 -0.30 6.88
C HIS A 140 1.81 -1.05 6.51
N TYR A 141 1.25 -1.82 7.43
CA TYR A 141 -0.10 -2.36 7.33
C TYR A 141 -0.71 -2.53 8.72
N GLY A 142 -2.04 -2.48 8.79
CA GLY A 142 -2.83 -3.02 9.89
C GLY A 142 -3.64 -4.22 9.39
N ASP A 143 -4.57 -4.73 10.18
CA ASP A 143 -5.30 -5.96 9.86
C ASP A 143 -6.16 -5.86 8.57
N TRP A 144 -6.59 -4.65 8.17
CA TRP A 144 -7.28 -4.44 6.89
C TRP A 144 -6.90 -3.14 6.17
N THR A 145 -5.78 -2.52 6.57
CA THR A 145 -5.22 -1.31 5.94
C THR A 145 -3.78 -1.52 5.48
N ALA A 146 -3.38 -0.82 4.42
CA ALA A 146 -2.01 -0.82 3.92
C ALA A 146 -1.54 0.61 3.65
N THR A 147 -0.26 0.86 3.88
CA THR A 147 0.41 2.11 3.53
C THR A 147 1.43 1.86 2.42
N ALA A 148 1.23 2.53 1.28
CA ALA A 148 2.15 2.51 0.15
C ALA A 148 3.10 3.72 0.20
N LEU A 149 4.35 3.53 -0.23
CA LEU A 149 5.38 4.58 -0.28
C LEU A 149 5.98 4.71 -1.67
N TRP A 150 6.01 5.96 -2.15
CA TRP A 150 6.76 6.41 -3.32
C TRP A 150 7.92 7.28 -2.83
N GLU A 151 9.11 7.00 -3.32
CA GLU A 151 10.31 7.81 -3.06
C GLU A 151 11.06 8.03 -4.37
N ASP A 152 11.40 9.28 -4.63
CA ASP A 152 12.34 9.69 -5.67
C ASP A 152 13.18 10.83 -5.12
N ALA A 153 14.51 10.67 -5.02
CA ALA A 153 15.53 11.57 -4.45
C ALA A 153 15.10 12.76 -3.55
N ALA A 154 14.29 13.70 -4.05
CA ALA A 154 13.83 14.90 -3.36
C ALA A 154 12.34 14.90 -2.96
N VAL A 155 11.52 13.97 -3.46
CA VAL A 155 10.06 13.92 -3.33
C VAL A 155 9.63 12.56 -2.78
N SER A 156 8.72 12.58 -1.81
CA SER A 156 8.09 11.36 -1.30
C SER A 156 6.58 11.51 -1.14
N MET A 157 5.89 10.39 -1.18
CA MET A 157 4.47 10.29 -0.89
C MET A 157 4.19 8.98 -0.18
N GLU A 158 3.43 9.03 0.92
CA GLU A 158 2.78 7.90 1.55
C GLU A 158 1.28 7.95 1.24
N ALA A 159 0.64 6.78 1.08
CA ALA A 159 -0.81 6.68 0.96
C ALA A 159 -1.34 5.50 1.78
N THR A 160 -2.21 5.78 2.74
CA THR A 160 -2.89 4.78 3.57
C THR A 160 -4.33 4.59 3.11
N PHE A 161 -4.68 3.35 2.81
CA PHE A 161 -6.01 2.93 2.35
C PHE A 161 -6.35 1.54 2.92
N GLY A 162 -7.60 1.14 2.86
CA GLY A 162 -8.02 -0.17 3.36
C GLY A 162 -9.47 -0.48 3.08
N HIS A 163 -9.86 -1.73 3.32
CA HIS A 163 -11.26 -2.11 3.27
C HIS A 163 -12.08 -1.32 4.28
N GLY A 164 -13.30 -0.97 3.87
CA GLY A 164 -14.22 -0.16 4.66
C GLY A 164 -13.77 1.29 4.86
N LEU A 165 -12.68 1.76 4.25
CA LEU A 165 -12.28 3.16 4.34
C LEU A 165 -12.75 3.92 3.09
N PRO A 166 -13.69 4.88 3.21
CA PRO A 166 -14.05 5.75 2.10
C PRO A 166 -12.97 6.81 1.84
N TYR A 167 -11.91 6.86 2.64
CA TYR A 167 -10.76 7.76 2.52
C TYR A 167 -9.50 7.04 2.02
N VAL A 168 -8.64 7.82 1.35
CA VAL A 168 -7.20 7.59 1.31
C VAL A 168 -6.51 8.77 2.00
N PHE A 169 -5.60 8.46 2.91
CA PHE A 169 -4.82 9.46 3.65
C PHE A 169 -3.42 9.57 3.07
N PHE A 170 -2.94 10.78 2.81
CA PHE A 170 -1.66 11.01 2.14
C PHE A 170 -0.74 11.86 2.99
N ARG A 171 0.53 11.44 3.09
CA ARG A 171 1.63 12.31 3.54
C ARG A 171 2.57 12.58 2.39
N ILE A 172 3.05 13.81 2.22
CA ILE A 172 3.86 14.21 1.08
C ILE A 172 5.06 15.06 1.51
N SER A 173 6.16 14.98 0.77
CA SER A 173 7.31 15.85 0.97
C SER A 173 7.96 16.22 -0.37
N GLY A 174 8.68 17.34 -0.40
CA GLY A 174 9.50 17.74 -1.55
C GLY A 174 8.77 18.46 -2.68
N GLY A 175 7.44 18.56 -2.63
CA GLY A 175 6.66 19.25 -3.65
C GLY A 175 5.20 19.47 -3.26
N ASN A 176 4.49 20.24 -4.08
CA ASN A 176 3.08 20.52 -3.91
C ASN A 176 2.22 19.27 -4.20
N ALA A 177 1.12 19.10 -3.49
CA ALA A 177 0.09 18.11 -3.82
C ALA A 177 -0.50 18.39 -5.21
N ILE A 178 -0.75 17.32 -5.98
CA ILE A 178 -1.34 17.36 -7.31
C ILE A 178 -2.52 16.39 -7.36
N ILE A 179 -3.68 16.88 -7.79
CA ILE A 179 -4.86 16.05 -8.12
C ILE A 179 -5.06 16.14 -9.63
N THR A 180 -4.97 15.00 -10.32
CA THR A 180 -5.18 14.90 -11.77
C THR A 180 -6.42 14.04 -12.06
N PRO A 181 -7.59 14.65 -12.28
CA PRO A 181 -8.77 13.99 -12.81
C PRO A 181 -8.48 13.30 -14.16
N ALA A 182 -9.03 12.10 -14.35
CA ALA A 182 -8.90 11.32 -15.58
C ALA A 182 -9.79 11.84 -16.73
N SER A 183 -10.76 12.70 -16.42
CA SER A 183 -11.61 13.42 -17.36
C SER A 183 -11.96 14.79 -16.78
N THR A 184 -12.54 15.69 -17.60
CA THR A 184 -12.91 17.05 -17.14
C THR A 184 -13.80 16.98 -15.89
N PRO A 185 -13.35 17.52 -14.74
CA PRO A 185 -14.13 17.49 -13.52
C PRO A 185 -15.25 18.54 -13.56
N THR A 186 -16.35 18.28 -12.85
CA THR A 186 -17.24 19.36 -12.38
C THR A 186 -16.83 19.74 -10.97
N VAL A 187 -16.43 20.98 -10.74
CA VAL A 187 -16.14 21.51 -9.41
C VAL A 187 -17.42 22.11 -8.85
N TRP A 188 -17.91 21.57 -7.74
CA TRP A 188 -19.13 22.05 -7.07
C TRP A 188 -18.84 22.65 -5.68
N HIS A 189 -17.62 22.48 -5.18
CA HIS A 189 -17.11 23.16 -3.99
C HIS A 189 -15.60 23.43 -4.14
N ASP A 190 -15.17 24.64 -3.81
CA ASP A 190 -13.74 25.03 -3.73
C ASP A 190 -13.62 26.18 -2.72
N GLN A 191 -13.45 25.84 -1.45
CA GLN A 191 -13.37 26.82 -0.38
C GLN A 191 -12.54 26.27 0.80
N GLY A 192 -11.70 27.12 1.37
CA GLY A 192 -11.01 26.81 2.64
C GLY A 192 -10.06 25.60 2.60
N GLY A 193 -9.51 25.25 1.44
CA GLY A 193 -8.66 24.08 1.27
C GLY A 193 -9.44 22.79 0.99
N VAL A 194 -10.76 22.86 0.88
CA VAL A 194 -11.62 21.73 0.51
C VAL A 194 -12.04 21.85 -0.95
N LEU A 195 -11.87 20.78 -1.72
CA LEU A 195 -12.47 20.63 -3.04
C LEU A 195 -13.56 19.56 -3.02
N GLY A 196 -14.71 19.89 -3.59
CA GLY A 196 -15.74 18.95 -3.99
C GLY A 196 -15.77 18.85 -5.50
N ILE A 197 -15.40 17.69 -6.05
CA ILE A 197 -15.36 17.46 -7.50
C ILE A 197 -16.20 16.25 -7.89
N THR A 198 -16.71 16.26 -9.12
CA THR A 198 -17.34 15.10 -9.77
C THR A 198 -16.53 14.73 -11.00
N VAL A 199 -16.07 13.49 -11.09
CA VAL A 199 -15.30 12.97 -12.23
C VAL A 199 -15.94 11.67 -12.70
N ALA A 200 -16.27 11.57 -13.99
CA ALA A 200 -16.97 10.43 -14.57
C ALA A 200 -18.23 10.00 -13.76
N GLY A 201 -18.96 10.97 -13.21
CA GLY A 201 -20.17 10.73 -12.42
C GLY A 201 -19.96 10.25 -10.99
N LYS A 202 -18.71 10.20 -10.48
CA LYS A 202 -18.39 9.88 -9.08
C LYS A 202 -17.94 11.13 -8.33
N HIS A 203 -18.33 11.26 -7.06
CA HIS A 203 -18.15 12.47 -6.26
C HIS A 203 -16.98 12.29 -5.28
N TYR A 204 -16.06 13.26 -5.23
CA TYR A 204 -14.92 13.23 -4.34
C TYR A 204 -14.83 14.49 -3.50
N GLY A 205 -14.52 14.30 -2.22
CA GLY A 205 -14.04 15.36 -1.34
C GLY A 205 -12.51 15.25 -1.24
N ILE A 206 -11.81 16.37 -1.40
CA ILE A 206 -10.36 16.47 -1.24
C ILE A 206 -10.10 17.52 -0.17
N PHE A 207 -9.44 17.11 0.90
CA PHE A 207 -9.32 17.91 2.12
C PHE A 207 -7.84 18.22 2.37
N ALA A 208 -7.48 19.47 2.12
CA ALA A 208 -6.18 20.01 2.49
C ALA A 208 -6.23 20.60 3.92
N PRO A 209 -5.07 20.85 4.54
CA PRO A 209 -4.96 21.48 5.85
C PRO A 209 -5.60 22.87 5.89
N SER A 210 -6.00 23.31 7.09
CA SER A 210 -6.53 24.65 7.33
C SER A 210 -5.61 25.74 6.76
N GLY A 211 -6.20 26.69 6.03
CA GLY A 211 -5.46 27.78 5.38
C GLY A 211 -4.82 27.41 4.04
N SER A 212 -5.03 26.19 3.54
CA SER A 212 -4.65 25.81 2.18
C SER A 212 -5.60 26.39 1.14
N THR A 213 -5.12 26.47 -0.10
CA THR A 213 -5.93 26.75 -1.27
C THR A 213 -5.61 25.77 -2.37
N TRP A 214 -6.55 25.57 -3.28
CA TRP A 214 -6.34 24.83 -4.51
C TRP A 214 -6.30 25.81 -5.69
N SER A 215 -5.50 25.46 -6.70
CA SER A 215 -5.38 26.22 -7.93
C SER A 215 -5.45 25.28 -9.14
N GLY A 216 -5.93 25.79 -10.27
CA GLY A 216 -6.13 25.01 -11.50
C GLY A 216 -7.60 24.66 -11.75
N THR A 217 -7.90 24.22 -12.97
CA THR A 217 -9.28 23.92 -13.43
C THR A 217 -9.44 22.52 -14.01
N GLY A 218 -8.31 21.84 -14.29
CA GLY A 218 -8.26 20.46 -14.75
C GLY A 218 -7.44 19.65 -13.77
N THR A 219 -6.13 19.91 -13.74
CA THR A 219 -5.25 19.48 -12.66
C THR A 219 -5.29 20.51 -11.54
N PHE A 220 -5.48 20.06 -10.30
CA PHE A 220 -5.46 20.92 -9.12
C PHE A 220 -4.13 20.79 -8.39
N GLN A 221 -3.64 21.90 -7.86
CA GLN A 221 -2.39 21.96 -7.10
C GLN A 221 -2.57 22.74 -5.81
N SER A 222 -1.97 22.25 -4.72
CA SER A 222 -1.89 22.93 -3.43
C SER A 222 -0.51 22.78 -2.80
N SER A 223 -0.01 23.85 -2.18
CA SER A 223 1.16 23.79 -1.30
C SER A 223 0.82 23.27 0.10
N LEU A 224 -0.46 22.93 0.35
CA LEU A 224 -0.98 22.47 1.65
C LEU A 224 -0.66 23.45 2.80
N SER A 225 -0.56 24.74 2.47
CA SER A 225 -0.13 25.78 3.42
C SER A 225 1.22 25.48 4.11
N GLY A 226 2.12 24.78 3.41
CA GLY A 226 3.42 24.37 3.93
C GLY A 226 3.39 23.17 4.88
N LYS A 227 2.24 22.50 5.03
CA LYS A 227 2.10 21.20 5.69
C LYS A 227 2.31 20.07 4.69
N ASP A 228 2.22 18.85 5.18
CA ASP A 228 2.62 17.62 4.50
C ASP A 228 1.50 16.59 4.38
N TYR A 229 0.23 16.94 4.61
CA TYR A 229 -0.87 15.98 4.61
C TYR A 229 -2.10 16.44 3.82
N LEU A 230 -2.81 15.49 3.24
CA LEU A 230 -4.15 15.67 2.65
C LEU A 230 -4.90 14.34 2.66
N SER A 231 -6.22 14.39 2.58
CA SER A 231 -7.05 13.20 2.36
C SER A 231 -7.98 13.36 1.18
N VAL A 232 -8.34 12.22 0.58
CA VAL A 232 -9.32 12.15 -0.52
C VAL A 232 -10.36 11.11 -0.15
N ALA A 233 -11.64 11.48 -0.26
CA ALA A 233 -12.75 10.60 0.03
C ALA A 233 -13.69 10.43 -1.16
N ILE A 234 -14.25 9.23 -1.32
CA ILE A 234 -15.43 9.02 -2.16
C ILE A 234 -16.69 9.42 -1.39
N LEU A 235 -17.52 10.26 -2.00
CA LEU A 235 -18.75 10.77 -1.39
C LEU A 235 -19.98 10.10 -2.00
N PRO A 236 -21.03 9.83 -1.20
CA PRO A 236 -22.29 9.27 -1.71
C PRO A 236 -23.09 10.26 -2.55
N ASP A 237 -22.93 11.57 -2.36
CA ASP A 237 -23.61 12.63 -3.09
C ASP A 237 -22.81 13.96 -3.04
N THR A 238 -23.33 15.00 -3.68
CA THR A 238 -22.74 16.36 -3.71
C THR A 238 -23.39 17.33 -2.72
N SER A 239 -24.13 16.84 -1.72
CA SER A 239 -24.79 17.73 -0.78
C SER A 239 -23.76 18.39 0.15
N PRO A 240 -23.95 19.67 0.52
CA PRO A 240 -23.09 20.33 1.49
C PRO A 240 -23.00 19.58 2.82
N ALA A 241 -24.11 19.01 3.29
CA ALA A 241 -24.13 18.24 4.54
C ALA A 241 -23.23 16.99 4.48
N THR A 242 -23.22 16.28 3.35
CA THR A 242 -22.31 15.15 3.13
C THR A 242 -20.86 15.61 3.10
N LEU A 243 -20.54 16.69 2.36
CA LEU A 243 -19.17 17.21 2.33
C LEU A 243 -18.70 17.64 3.72
N ASP A 244 -19.55 18.35 4.47
CA ASP A 244 -19.26 18.83 5.82
C ASP A 244 -19.01 17.65 6.77
N LEU A 245 -19.85 16.60 6.72
CA LEU A 245 -19.62 15.38 7.52
C LEU A 245 -18.27 14.76 7.18
N PHE A 246 -17.96 14.57 5.90
CA PHE A 246 -16.69 13.99 5.50
C PHE A 246 -15.49 14.87 5.87
N GLN A 247 -15.64 16.20 5.84
CA GLN A 247 -14.59 17.12 6.28
C GLN A 247 -14.29 16.97 7.77
N GLN A 248 -15.31 16.76 8.62
CA GLN A 248 -15.12 16.58 10.07
C GLN A 248 -14.16 15.41 10.37
N HIS A 249 -14.24 14.33 9.58
CA HIS A 249 -13.44 13.12 9.75
C HIS A 249 -12.18 13.07 8.84
N ALA A 250 -11.95 14.09 8.00
CA ALA A 250 -10.92 14.07 6.96
C ALA A 250 -9.47 14.11 7.49
N TYR A 251 -9.30 14.51 8.75
CA TYR A 251 -7.99 14.73 9.39
C TYR A 251 -7.65 13.67 10.45
N ALA A 252 -8.53 12.68 10.67
CA ALA A 252 -8.27 11.52 11.50
C ALA A 252 -7.55 10.44 10.68
N PHE A 253 -6.24 10.61 10.49
CA PHE A 253 -5.46 9.73 9.61
C PHE A 253 -5.28 8.38 10.27
N VAL A 254 -5.88 7.34 9.69
CA VAL A 254 -5.72 5.97 10.18
C VAL A 254 -4.26 5.54 10.08
N THR A 255 -3.67 5.17 11.21
CA THR A 255 -2.28 4.69 11.32
C THR A 255 -2.19 3.19 11.56
N ASN A 256 -3.21 2.60 12.17
CA ASN A 256 -3.28 1.16 12.41
C ASN A 256 -4.74 0.68 12.44
N THR A 257 -4.94 -0.61 12.19
CA THR A 257 -6.23 -1.30 12.35
C THR A 257 -6.01 -2.65 13.00
N THR A 258 -6.87 -3.00 13.96
CA THR A 258 -6.78 -4.28 14.68
C THR A 258 -8.14 -4.95 14.82
N VAL A 259 -8.18 -6.25 14.58
CA VAL A 259 -9.34 -7.10 14.83
C VAL A 259 -9.07 -7.96 16.06
N ASP A 260 -9.95 -7.82 17.05
CA ASP A 260 -9.96 -8.67 18.22
C ASP A 260 -11.24 -9.51 18.22
N TRP A 261 -11.17 -10.74 18.69
CA TRP A 261 -12.35 -11.60 18.82
C TRP A 261 -12.38 -12.35 20.14
N GLN A 262 -13.60 -12.54 20.65
CA GLN A 262 -13.87 -13.31 21.85
C GLN A 262 -14.96 -14.34 21.55
N TYR A 263 -14.63 -15.62 21.76
CA TYR A 263 -15.60 -16.70 21.71
C TYR A 263 -16.09 -17.06 23.12
N ASP A 264 -17.40 -16.99 23.34
CA ASP A 264 -18.07 -17.49 24.53
C ASP A 264 -18.60 -18.91 24.26
N GLU A 265 -17.95 -19.92 24.85
CA GLU A 265 -18.34 -21.32 24.67
C GLU A 265 -19.71 -21.65 25.29
N ALA A 266 -20.13 -20.93 26.33
CA ALA A 266 -21.40 -21.18 27.01
C ALA A 266 -22.60 -20.73 26.17
N THR A 267 -22.45 -19.64 25.41
CA THR A 267 -23.50 -19.12 24.52
C THR A 267 -23.27 -19.46 23.04
N ALA A 268 -22.08 -19.95 22.70
CA ALA A 268 -21.58 -20.12 21.33
C ALA A 268 -21.53 -18.80 20.52
N ASP A 269 -21.37 -17.66 21.20
CA ASP A 269 -21.22 -16.35 20.56
C ASP A 269 -19.76 -16.06 20.19
N LEU A 270 -19.53 -15.47 19.01
CA LEU A 270 -18.26 -14.89 18.61
C LEU A 270 -18.45 -13.39 18.43
N ILE A 271 -17.85 -12.60 19.33
CA ILE A 271 -17.85 -11.14 19.26
C ILE A 271 -16.55 -10.70 18.63
N THR A 272 -16.65 -9.97 17.51
CA THR A 272 -15.49 -9.40 16.81
C THR A 272 -15.52 -7.88 16.92
N THR A 273 -14.44 -7.29 17.40
CA THR A 273 -14.25 -5.85 17.54
C THR A 273 -13.24 -5.37 16.52
N TYR A 274 -13.63 -4.36 15.74
CA TYR A 274 -12.78 -3.70 14.75
C TYR A 274 -12.36 -2.33 15.28
N THR A 275 -11.07 -2.13 15.49
CA THR A 275 -10.53 -0.88 16.03
C THR A 275 -9.70 -0.15 14.97
N TYR A 276 -9.90 1.17 14.87
CA TYR A 276 -9.06 2.08 14.11
C TYR A 276 -8.23 2.90 15.09
N GLU A 277 -6.92 2.96 14.88
CA GLU A 277 -6.06 3.95 15.52
C GLU A 277 -5.81 5.08 14.53
N THR A 278 -5.93 6.32 15.00
CA THR A 278 -5.80 7.52 14.18
C THR A 278 -4.73 8.46 14.75
N THR A 279 -4.22 9.32 13.89
CA THR A 279 -3.49 10.52 14.28
C THR A 279 -4.26 11.73 13.81
N TRP A 280 -4.59 12.62 14.74
CA TRP A 280 -5.26 13.87 14.43
C TRP A 280 -4.29 14.87 13.80
N MET A 281 -4.52 15.21 12.53
CA MET A 281 -3.60 16.02 11.73
C MET A 281 -3.87 17.53 11.77
N ASP A 282 -5.14 17.94 11.94
CA ASP A 282 -5.57 19.35 11.87
C ASP A 282 -6.71 19.64 12.85
N ASP A 283 -6.57 20.71 13.63
CA ASP A 283 -7.56 21.18 14.60
C ASP A 283 -8.57 22.16 13.99
N ALA A 284 -8.79 22.08 12.67
CA ALA A 284 -9.85 22.77 11.95
C ALA A 284 -11.17 22.74 12.73
N ALA A 285 -11.89 23.87 12.73
CA ALA A 285 -13.14 23.97 13.49
C ALA A 285 -14.11 22.84 13.11
N ASN A 286 -14.58 22.10 14.12
CA ASN A 286 -15.46 20.93 14.02
C ASN A 286 -14.81 19.64 13.47
N SER A 287 -13.48 19.54 13.36
CA SER A 287 -12.84 18.24 13.07
C SER A 287 -12.90 17.31 14.29
N THR A 288 -12.82 16.01 14.03
CA THR A 288 -12.74 14.94 15.04
C THR A 288 -11.56 14.01 14.73
N ASP A 289 -11.11 13.28 15.74
CA ASP A 289 -10.09 12.22 15.64
C ASP A 289 -10.73 10.84 15.37
N GLU A 290 -11.98 10.80 14.92
CA GLU A 290 -12.64 9.58 14.50
C GLU A 290 -12.68 9.51 12.98
N THR A 291 -12.50 8.32 12.39
CA THR A 291 -12.67 8.11 10.94
C THR A 291 -14.10 7.69 10.61
N LEU A 292 -14.50 7.78 9.33
CA LEU A 292 -15.73 7.12 8.85
C LEU A 292 -15.39 5.75 8.28
N THR A 293 -16.28 4.79 8.50
CA THR A 293 -16.16 3.44 7.96
C THR A 293 -17.39 3.06 7.13
N ALA A 294 -17.16 2.28 6.08
CA ALA A 294 -18.17 1.63 5.26
C ALA A 294 -18.17 0.14 5.61
N LEU A 295 -19.29 -0.35 6.12
CA LEU A 295 -19.45 -1.77 6.45
C LEU A 295 -19.93 -2.56 5.22
N TYR A 296 -19.51 -3.81 5.12
CA TYR A 296 -19.93 -4.77 4.09
C TYR A 296 -21.32 -5.35 4.36
#